data_AF-A0A9D2L0C3-F1
#
_entry.id   AF-A0A9D2L0C3-F1
#
_cell.length_a   1.000
_cell.length_b   1.000
_cell.length_c   1.000
_cell.angle_alpha   90.00
_cell.angle_beta   90.00
_cell.angle_gamma   90.00
#
_symmetry.space_group_name_H-M   'P 1'
#
loop_
_entity.id
_entity.type
_entity.pdbx_description
1 polymer ?
#
loop_
_entity_poly.entity_id
_entity_poly.type
_entity_poly.pdbx_seq_one_letter_code
_entity_poly.pdbx_strand_id
1 'polypeptide(L)'
;MTCPNCNRVIPDDSIFCPECGVKISEYGLAPGMMRCPACGALTPKNSNFCTNCRAPLSPQTTQAQREAAMQAAQLKMQAENLRLQQEQLRLQQEQNASMLRCPRCGSTSISGQKKGYGAVKGGLGALAAGAVAGPIGAVVGLGAGNIGRKKVICTCMNCGYKFKAGRK
;
A
#
# COMPACT_ATOMS: atom_id res chain seq x y z
N MET A 1 -33.14 15.64 -21.02
CA MET A 1 -33.69 14.95 -19.83
C MET A 1 -34.24 13.58 -20.23
N THR A 2 -34.64 12.74 -19.29
CA THR A 2 -35.20 11.39 -19.60
C THR A 2 -36.71 11.44 -19.48
N CYS A 3 -37.42 10.99 -20.51
CA CYS A 3 -38.88 10.91 -20.50
C CYS A 3 -39.35 9.96 -19.38
N PRO A 4 -40.22 10.37 -18.44
CA PRO A 4 -40.67 9.52 -17.34
C PRO A 4 -41.62 8.40 -17.78
N ASN A 5 -42.16 8.45 -19.00
CA ASN A 5 -43.11 7.46 -19.51
C ASN A 5 -42.43 6.36 -20.35
N CYS A 6 -41.48 6.73 -21.22
CA CYS A 6 -40.84 5.79 -22.14
C CYS A 6 -39.32 5.67 -21.97
N ASN A 7 -38.74 6.39 -21.00
CA ASN A 7 -37.33 6.38 -20.63
C ASN A 7 -36.33 6.77 -21.74
N ARG A 8 -36.79 7.33 -22.85
CA ARG A 8 -35.89 7.85 -23.89
C ARG A 8 -35.34 9.21 -23.51
N VAL A 9 -34.12 9.47 -23.99
CA VAL A 9 -33.48 10.77 -23.86
C VAL A 9 -34.16 11.74 -24.81
N ILE A 10 -34.57 12.87 -24.25
CA ILE A 10 -35.27 13.95 -24.93
C ILE A 10 -34.52 15.27 -24.65
N PRO A 11 -34.57 16.25 -25.55
CA PRO A 11 -33.96 17.54 -25.29
C PRO A 11 -34.74 18.30 -24.19
N ASP A 12 -34.03 19.17 -23.45
CA ASP A 12 -34.54 19.81 -22.22
C ASP A 12 -35.62 20.87 -22.47
N ASP A 13 -35.84 21.26 -23.73
CA ASP A 13 -36.85 22.21 -24.22
C ASP A 13 -38.12 21.53 -24.77
N SER A 14 -38.20 20.20 -24.74
CA SER A 14 -39.32 19.45 -25.31
C SER A 14 -40.61 19.61 -24.50
N ILE A 15 -41.65 20.16 -25.14
CA ILE A 15 -43.01 20.24 -24.58
C ILE A 15 -43.67 18.85 -24.54
N PHE A 16 -43.35 18.00 -25.53
CA PHE A 16 -43.86 16.63 -25.68
C PHE A 16 -42.73 15.66 -25.99
N CYS A 17 -42.87 14.40 -25.59
CA CYS A 17 -41.90 13.37 -25.94
C CYS A 17 -42.12 12.96 -27.40
N PRO A 18 -41.12 13.11 -28.30
CA PRO A 18 -41.27 12.74 -29.71
C PRO A 18 -41.52 11.23 -29.91
N GLU A 19 -41.25 10.43 -28.88
CA GLU A 19 -41.23 8.98 -28.96
C GLU A 19 -42.49 8.32 -28.37
N CYS A 20 -43.15 8.97 -27.41
CA CYS A 20 -44.37 8.41 -26.79
C CYS A 20 -45.51 9.42 -26.64
N GLY A 21 -45.34 10.66 -27.08
CA GLY A 21 -46.38 11.70 -27.06
C GLY A 21 -46.73 12.27 -25.69
N VAL A 22 -46.11 11.79 -24.59
CA VAL A 22 -46.41 12.32 -23.24
C VAL A 22 -46.00 13.80 -23.15
N LYS A 23 -46.85 14.62 -22.55
CA LYS A 23 -46.59 16.04 -22.29
C LYS A 23 -45.63 16.17 -21.10
N ILE A 24 -44.56 16.93 -21.29
CA ILE A 24 -43.43 17.06 -20.35
C ILE A 24 -43.32 18.48 -19.80
N SER A 25 -44.12 19.41 -20.33
CA SER A 25 -44.15 20.82 -19.93
C SER A 25 -44.53 21.05 -18.47
N GLU A 26 -45.20 20.09 -17.83
CA GLU A 26 -45.49 20.14 -16.38
C GLU A 26 -44.27 19.77 -15.52
N TYR A 27 -43.27 19.14 -16.12
CA TYR A 27 -42.06 18.65 -15.47
C TYR A 27 -40.79 19.43 -15.90
N GLY A 28 -40.92 20.43 -16.77
CA GLY A 28 -39.79 21.15 -17.37
C GLY A 28 -39.65 22.58 -16.86
N LEU A 29 -38.67 22.83 -16.00
CA LEU A 29 -38.05 24.15 -15.91
C LEU A 29 -37.39 24.45 -17.26
N ALA A 30 -37.45 25.70 -17.73
CA ALA A 30 -36.73 26.12 -18.94
C ALA A 30 -35.27 25.65 -18.87
N PRO A 31 -34.69 25.15 -19.98
CA PRO A 31 -33.31 24.69 -20.02
C PRO A 31 -32.39 25.80 -19.52
N GLY A 32 -31.61 25.50 -18.47
CA GLY A 32 -30.72 26.46 -17.84
C GLY A 32 -31.27 27.20 -16.61
N MET A 33 -32.51 26.94 -16.16
CA MET A 33 -33.01 27.41 -14.87
C MET A 33 -33.04 26.29 -13.82
N MET A 34 -32.85 26.66 -12.56
CA MET A 34 -32.97 25.81 -11.38
C MET A 34 -33.71 26.55 -10.26
N ARG A 35 -34.19 25.83 -9.25
CA ARG A 35 -34.71 26.46 -8.03
C ARG A 35 -33.56 26.70 -7.05
N CYS A 36 -33.52 27.88 -6.44
CA CYS A 36 -32.58 28.19 -5.38
C CYS A 36 -32.81 27.26 -4.17
N PRO A 37 -31.79 26.58 -3.62
CA PRO A 37 -31.94 25.70 -2.46
C PRO A 37 -32.21 26.45 -1.16
N ALA A 38 -31.98 27.78 -1.11
CA ALA A 38 -32.19 28.59 0.08
C ALA A 38 -33.59 29.23 0.14
N CYS A 39 -34.15 29.69 -1.00
CA CYS A 39 -35.44 30.41 -1.02
C CYS A 39 -36.46 29.89 -2.05
N GLY A 40 -36.12 28.90 -2.88
CA GLY A 40 -37.05 28.30 -3.85
C GLY A 40 -37.30 29.10 -5.14
N ALA A 41 -36.77 30.32 -5.25
CA ALA A 41 -36.89 31.15 -6.45
C ALA A 41 -36.23 30.50 -7.68
N LEU A 42 -36.79 30.71 -8.87
CA LEU A 42 -36.16 30.29 -10.13
C LEU A 42 -34.93 31.15 -10.40
N THR A 43 -33.79 30.51 -10.67
CA THR A 43 -32.52 31.18 -10.94
C THR A 43 -31.72 30.43 -12.02
N PRO A 44 -30.96 31.11 -12.90
CA PRO A 44 -30.10 30.44 -13.88
C PRO A 44 -29.03 29.53 -13.25
N LYS A 45 -28.82 28.34 -13.84
CA LYS A 45 -27.82 27.33 -13.45
C LYS A 45 -26.37 27.84 -13.47
N ASN A 46 -26.07 28.88 -14.26
CA ASN A 46 -24.71 29.43 -14.36
C ASN A 46 -24.42 30.58 -13.39
N SER A 47 -25.37 30.97 -12.55
CA SER A 47 -25.19 32.08 -11.62
C SER A 47 -24.50 31.63 -10.34
N ASN A 48 -23.57 32.47 -9.84
CA ASN A 48 -22.85 32.19 -8.59
C ASN A 48 -23.74 32.41 -7.35
N PHE A 49 -24.70 33.34 -7.44
CA PHE A 49 -25.58 33.75 -6.35
C PHE A 49 -27.02 33.84 -6.83
N CYS A 50 -27.97 33.59 -5.91
CA CYS A 50 -29.38 33.76 -6.18
C CYS A 50 -29.72 35.25 -6.36
N THR A 51 -30.41 35.61 -7.42
CA THR A 51 -30.84 37.01 -7.67
C THR A 51 -31.95 37.47 -6.73
N ASN A 52 -32.63 36.54 -6.05
CA ASN A 52 -33.71 36.85 -5.11
C ASN A 52 -33.21 36.95 -3.66
N CYS A 53 -32.56 35.90 -3.13
CA CYS A 53 -32.10 35.87 -1.74
C CYS A 53 -30.58 36.04 -1.55
N ARG A 54 -29.82 36.17 -2.64
CA ARG A 54 -28.35 36.32 -2.62
C ARG A 54 -27.56 35.13 -2.08
N ALA A 55 -28.22 34.02 -1.75
CA ALA A 55 -27.55 32.79 -1.32
C ALA A 55 -26.64 32.23 -2.44
N PRO A 56 -25.45 31.71 -2.10
CA PRO A 56 -24.57 31.07 -3.09
C PRO A 56 -25.25 29.83 -3.66
N LEU A 57 -25.32 29.75 -5.00
CA LEU A 57 -26.00 28.65 -5.71
C LEU A 57 -25.06 27.52 -6.12
N SER A 58 -23.76 27.80 -6.08
CA SER A 58 -22.75 26.79 -6.28
C SER A 58 -22.09 26.46 -4.95
N PRO A 59 -21.96 25.16 -4.59
CA PRO A 59 -20.96 24.71 -3.63
C PRO A 59 -19.58 24.82 -4.27
N GLN A 60 -19.20 25.98 -4.79
CA GLN A 60 -17.79 26.29 -5.02
C GLN A 60 -17.22 26.49 -3.62
N THR A 61 -16.79 25.39 -3.00
CA THR A 61 -15.72 25.46 -2.01
C THR A 61 -14.68 26.37 -2.62
N THR A 62 -14.47 27.53 -2.00
CA THR A 62 -13.54 28.54 -2.50
C THR A 62 -12.19 27.87 -2.76
N GLN A 63 -11.39 28.35 -3.72
CA GLN A 63 -10.06 27.78 -4.00
C GLN A 63 -9.25 27.63 -2.69
N ALA A 64 -9.34 28.62 -1.79
CA ALA A 64 -8.80 28.57 -0.44
C ALA A 64 -9.30 27.39 0.42
N GLN A 65 -10.58 27.02 0.32
CA GLN A 65 -11.13 25.86 1.05
C GLN A 65 -10.64 24.52 0.47
N ARG A 66 -10.46 24.45 -0.85
CA ARG A 66 -9.89 23.25 -1.52
C ARG A 66 -8.40 23.09 -1.22
N GLU A 67 -7.67 24.19 -1.22
CA GLU A 67 -6.26 24.25 -0.84
C GLU A 67 -6.07 23.87 0.63
N ALA A 68 -6.88 24.42 1.53
CA ALA A 68 -6.85 24.05 2.95
C ALA A 68 -7.18 22.56 3.17
N ALA A 69 -8.17 22.01 2.45
CA ALA A 69 -8.50 20.59 2.51
C ALA A 69 -7.35 19.71 1.97
N MET A 70 -6.70 20.13 0.87
CA MET A 70 -5.56 19.42 0.28
C MET A 70 -4.32 19.50 1.18
N GLN A 71 -4.02 20.66 1.77
CA GLN A 71 -2.93 20.84 2.74
C GLN A 71 -3.15 19.99 4.00
N ALA A 72 -4.38 19.95 4.52
CA ALA A 72 -4.73 19.10 5.66
C ALA A 72 -4.57 17.60 5.33
N ALA A 73 -4.90 17.18 4.10
CA ALA A 73 -4.66 15.81 3.65
C ALA A 73 -3.16 15.49 3.52
N GLN A 74 -2.37 16.41 2.96
CA GLN A 74 -0.92 16.27 2.83
C GLN A 74 -0.21 16.18 4.19
N LEU A 75 -0.61 17.00 5.17
CA LEU A 75 -0.02 16.96 6.51
C LEU A 75 -0.30 15.63 7.23
N LYS A 76 -1.51 15.08 7.07
CA LYS A 76 -1.85 13.75 7.61
C LYS A 76 -0.98 12.66 7.00
N MET A 77 -0.79 12.70 5.68
CA MET A 77 0.07 11.75 4.97
C MET A 77 1.55 11.89 5.39
N GLN A 78 2.06 13.12 5.57
CA GLN A 78 3.41 13.35 6.09
C GLN A 78 3.59 12.80 7.51
N ALA A 79 2.61 13.00 8.39
CA ALA A 79 2.64 12.46 9.75
C ALA A 79 2.64 10.92 9.76
N GLU A 80 1.89 10.29 8.87
CA GLU A 80 1.87 8.83 8.71
C GLU A 80 3.21 8.29 8.18
N ASN A 81 3.76 8.91 7.12
CA ASN A 81 5.08 8.53 6.59
C ASN A 81 6.17 8.65 7.65
N LEU A 82 6.14 9.67 8.50
CA LEU A 82 7.09 9.82 9.61
C LEU A 82 6.94 8.70 10.65
N ARG A 83 5.71 8.28 10.96
CA ARG A 83 5.47 7.14 11.87
C ARG A 83 6.05 5.85 11.31
N LEU A 84 5.77 5.56 10.03
CA LEU A 84 6.32 4.38 9.36
C LEU A 84 7.85 4.42 9.32
N GLN A 85 8.46 5.58 9.09
CA GLN A 85 9.91 5.74 9.14
C GLN A 85 10.49 5.41 10.53
N GLN A 86 9.85 5.88 11.60
CA GLN A 86 10.29 5.56 12.97
C GLN A 86 10.14 4.07 13.27
N GLU A 87 9.07 3.43 12.82
CA GLU A 87 8.85 2.00 13.02
C GLU A 87 9.88 1.15 12.26
N GLN A 88 10.19 1.49 11.01
CA GLN A 88 11.26 0.83 10.26
C GLN A 88 12.61 0.96 10.96
N LEU A 89 12.93 2.16 11.49
CA LEU A 89 14.16 2.37 12.25
C LEU A 89 14.19 1.52 13.53
N ARG A 90 13.06 1.42 14.24
CA ARG A 90 12.95 0.57 15.44
C ARG A 90 13.18 -0.90 15.09
N LEU A 91 12.53 -1.41 14.05
CA LEU A 91 12.73 -2.79 13.58
C LEU A 91 14.18 -3.03 13.14
N GLN A 92 14.80 -2.06 12.46
CA GLN A 92 16.21 -2.12 12.08
C GLN A 92 17.12 -2.17 13.31
N GLN A 93 16.84 -1.38 14.35
CA GLN A 93 17.58 -1.42 15.62
C GLN A 93 17.40 -2.76 16.35
N GLU A 94 16.19 -3.30 16.40
CA GLU A 94 15.91 -4.61 17.01
C GLU A 94 16.62 -5.75 16.25
N GLN A 95 16.64 -5.71 14.92
CA GLN A 95 17.44 -6.60 14.09
C GLN A 95 18.95 -6.42 14.36
N ASN A 96 19.43 -5.18 14.44
CA ASN A 96 20.83 -4.88 14.72
C ASN A 96 21.26 -5.25 16.15
N ALA A 97 20.32 -5.26 17.11
CA ALA A 97 20.53 -5.68 18.49
C ALA A 97 20.52 -7.20 18.66
N SER A 98 19.66 -7.90 17.90
CA SER A 98 19.60 -9.37 17.87
C SER A 98 20.73 -10.00 17.05
N MET A 99 21.36 -9.25 16.15
CA MET A 99 22.55 -9.69 15.42
C MET A 99 23.75 -9.90 16.34
N LEU A 100 24.45 -11.01 16.10
CA LEU A 100 25.62 -11.41 16.87
C LEU A 100 26.80 -10.47 16.55
N ARG A 101 27.35 -9.80 17.57
CA ARG A 101 28.46 -8.86 17.41
C ARG A 101 29.80 -9.47 17.77
N CYS A 102 30.85 -9.05 17.08
CA CYS A 102 32.22 -9.39 17.45
C CYS A 102 32.57 -8.72 18.80
N PRO A 103 33.05 -9.45 19.82
CA PRO A 103 33.44 -8.86 21.11
C PRO A 103 34.72 -8.02 21.04
N ARG A 104 35.48 -8.10 19.94
CA ARG A 104 36.72 -7.31 19.76
C ARG A 104 36.46 -5.97 19.06
N CYS A 105 35.64 -5.94 18.01
CA CYS A 105 35.46 -4.73 17.19
C CYS A 105 33.98 -4.30 17.01
N GLY A 106 33.02 -5.03 17.59
CA GLY A 106 31.60 -4.67 17.53
C GLY A 106 30.88 -4.94 16.21
N SER A 107 31.58 -5.37 15.15
CA SER A 107 30.96 -5.61 13.84
C SER A 107 29.97 -6.78 13.87
N THR A 108 28.88 -6.67 13.10
CA THR A 108 27.86 -7.73 12.90
C THR A 108 28.21 -8.69 11.75
N SER A 109 29.24 -8.41 10.97
CA SER A 109 29.72 -9.25 9.87
C SER A 109 30.51 -10.46 10.38
N ILE A 110 29.80 -11.51 10.79
CA ILE A 110 30.37 -12.74 11.36
C ILE A 110 30.08 -13.93 10.44
N SER A 111 31.11 -14.68 10.05
CA SER A 111 30.94 -15.95 9.33
C SER A 111 31.05 -17.14 10.29
N GLY A 112 30.18 -18.14 10.12
CA GLY A 112 30.20 -19.39 10.87
C GLY A 112 30.69 -20.53 10.00
N GLN A 113 31.96 -20.94 10.12
CA GLN A 113 32.45 -22.15 9.46
C GLN A 113 32.29 -23.35 10.41
N LYS A 114 31.43 -24.30 10.04
CA LYS A 114 31.44 -25.64 10.65
C LYS A 114 32.74 -26.33 10.24
N LYS A 115 33.61 -26.61 11.21
CA LYS A 115 34.83 -27.40 10.96
C LYS A 115 34.43 -28.89 10.84
N GLY A 116 34.41 -29.39 9.61
CA GLY A 116 34.35 -30.82 9.30
C GLY A 116 33.01 -31.35 8.79
N TYR A 117 32.73 -31.14 7.50
CA TYR A 117 32.27 -32.27 6.69
C TYR A 117 33.53 -32.95 6.18
N GLY A 118 34.13 -33.78 7.06
CA GLY A 118 34.97 -34.86 6.56
C GLY A 118 34.04 -35.72 5.75
N ALA A 119 34.19 -35.63 4.43
CA ALA A 119 33.71 -36.61 3.49
C ALA A 119 33.89 -37.99 4.15
N VAL A 120 32.79 -38.65 4.47
CA VAL A 120 32.79 -40.10 4.64
C VAL A 120 33.03 -40.64 3.24
N LYS A 121 34.31 -40.69 2.86
CA LYS A 121 34.84 -41.72 1.99
C LYS A 121 34.72 -43.03 2.76
N GLY A 122 33.51 -43.57 2.81
CA GLY A 122 33.23 -44.97 3.01
C GLY A 122 32.77 -45.47 1.64
N GLY A 123 33.49 -46.43 1.07
CA GLY A 123 33.49 -46.74 -0.34
C GLY A 123 32.14 -47.09 -0.98
N LEU A 124 32.14 -46.91 -2.29
CA LEU A 124 31.40 -47.70 -3.28
C LEU A 124 29.87 -47.55 -3.29
N GLY A 125 29.38 -46.46 -3.85
CA GLY A 125 27.95 -46.26 -4.11
C GLY A 125 27.69 -45.10 -5.07
N ALA A 126 28.24 -45.25 -6.27
CA ALA A 126 27.99 -44.54 -7.52
C ALA A 126 27.09 -43.30 -7.55
N LEU A 127 27.68 -42.23 -8.10
CA LEU A 127 27.01 -41.26 -8.97
C LEU A 127 25.98 -41.93 -9.88
N ALA A 128 24.69 -41.70 -9.63
CA ALA A 128 23.61 -41.70 -10.60
C ALA A 128 22.36 -41.17 -9.88
N ALA A 129 21.59 -40.21 -10.36
CA ALA A 129 21.66 -39.42 -11.56
C ALA A 129 20.64 -38.27 -11.38
N GLY A 130 20.81 -37.21 -12.14
CA GLY A 130 19.65 -36.51 -12.69
C GLY A 130 19.17 -35.27 -11.94
N ALA A 131 19.53 -34.15 -12.53
CA ALA A 131 18.93 -32.83 -12.43
C ALA A 131 17.39 -32.78 -12.28
N VAL A 132 16.91 -31.92 -11.37
CA VAL A 132 15.76 -31.00 -11.56
C VAL A 132 15.82 -29.98 -10.42
N ALA A 133 16.24 -28.74 -10.67
CA ALA A 133 15.42 -27.60 -11.13
C ALA A 133 14.92 -26.73 -9.95
N GLY A 134 15.39 -25.48 -9.91
CA GLY A 134 14.73 -24.38 -9.19
C GLY A 134 15.13 -24.13 -7.72
N PRO A 135 14.86 -22.92 -7.19
CA PRO A 135 15.51 -22.41 -5.97
C PRO A 135 14.79 -22.74 -4.66
N ILE A 136 13.66 -23.46 -4.68
CA ILE A 136 12.87 -23.73 -3.49
C ILE A 136 12.41 -25.18 -3.54
N GLY A 137 13.01 -26.03 -2.70
CA GLY A 137 12.47 -27.35 -2.41
C GLY A 137 13.37 -28.51 -2.80
N ALA A 138 14.27 -28.86 -1.87
CA ALA A 138 14.59 -30.22 -1.43
C ALA A 138 16.02 -30.26 -0.90
N VAL A 139 16.21 -29.94 0.39
CA VAL A 139 17.24 -30.64 1.14
C VAL A 139 16.52 -31.64 2.02
N VAL A 140 16.24 -32.75 1.35
CA VAL A 140 16.14 -34.12 1.86
C VAL A 140 16.44 -34.19 3.35
N GLY A 141 15.41 -34.56 4.11
CA GLY A 141 15.58 -35.06 5.46
C GLY A 141 16.60 -36.19 5.45
N LEU A 142 17.77 -35.93 6.02
CA LEU A 142 18.74 -36.94 6.35
C LEU A 142 18.86 -36.99 7.86
N GLY A 143 18.18 -37.98 8.43
CA GLY A 143 18.62 -38.74 9.58
C GLY A 143 18.87 -37.98 10.88
N ALA A 144 17.97 -38.20 11.84
CA ALA A 144 18.30 -38.08 13.25
C ALA A 144 19.60 -38.87 13.55
N GLY A 145 20.64 -38.18 14.05
CA GLY A 145 21.95 -38.79 14.23
C GLY A 145 22.95 -37.92 14.96
N ASN A 146 22.94 -38.09 16.29
CA ASN A 146 24.04 -37.87 17.24
C ASN A 146 24.42 -36.42 17.65
N ILE A 147 23.98 -36.07 18.87
CA ILE A 147 24.38 -34.90 19.65
C ILE A 147 25.84 -35.10 20.11
N GLY A 148 26.79 -34.71 19.26
CA GLY A 148 28.20 -34.60 19.59
C GLY A 148 28.66 -33.14 19.48
N ARG A 149 28.92 -32.48 20.61
CA ARG A 149 29.30 -31.05 20.72
C ARG A 149 30.58 -30.71 19.92
N LYS A 150 30.46 -30.47 18.62
CA LYS A 150 31.53 -29.89 17.79
C LYS A 150 31.39 -28.37 17.77
N LYS A 151 32.35 -27.69 18.39
CA LYS A 151 32.36 -26.23 18.62
C LYS A 151 32.38 -25.48 17.28
N VAL A 152 31.29 -24.81 16.94
CA VAL A 152 31.25 -23.87 15.79
C VAL A 152 32.10 -22.65 16.15
N ILE A 153 33.10 -22.36 15.30
CA ILE A 153 33.97 -21.18 15.45
C ILE A 153 33.40 -20.08 14.55
N CYS A 154 32.97 -19.00 15.18
CA CYS A 154 32.57 -17.77 14.52
C CYS A 154 33.82 -16.92 14.27
N THR A 155 34.00 -16.46 13.03
CA THR A 155 35.09 -15.55 12.65
C THR A 155 34.50 -14.21 12.26
N CYS A 156 35.02 -13.15 12.85
CA CYS A 156 34.68 -11.79 12.46
C CYS A 156 35.35 -11.44 11.13
N MET A 157 34.57 -11.04 10.12
CA MET A 157 35.12 -10.62 8.82
C MET A 157 35.76 -9.22 8.86
N ASN A 158 35.40 -8.38 9.85
CA ASN A 158 35.96 -7.05 9.97
C ASN A 158 37.36 -6.99 10.64
N CYS A 159 37.61 -7.82 11.66
CA CYS A 159 38.88 -7.80 12.42
C CYS A 159 39.60 -9.14 12.51
N GLY A 160 39.07 -10.21 11.92
CA GLY A 160 39.66 -11.55 11.94
C GLY A 160 39.56 -12.30 13.28
N TYR A 161 38.99 -11.70 14.32
CA TYR A 161 38.86 -12.33 15.64
C TYR A 161 37.95 -13.57 15.61
N LYS A 162 38.38 -14.65 16.27
CA LYS A 162 37.71 -15.95 16.29
C LYS A 162 37.20 -16.27 17.70
N PHE A 163 35.92 -16.63 17.82
CA PHE A 163 35.29 -16.98 19.09
C PHE A 163 34.31 -18.16 18.94
N LYS A 164 33.96 -18.81 20.04
CA LYS A 164 33.06 -19.99 20.05
C LYS A 164 31.62 -19.53 20.27
N ALA A 165 30.69 -19.95 19.42
CA ALA A 165 29.26 -19.71 19.65
C ALA A 165 28.76 -20.62 20.79
N GLY A 166 28.14 -20.03 21.83
CA GLY A 166 27.45 -20.80 22.88
C GLY A 166 28.12 -20.88 24.26
N ARG A 167 28.68 -19.78 24.79
CA ARG A 167 28.80 -19.62 26.25
C ARG A 167 28.13 -18.30 26.66
N LYS A 168 26.96 -18.40 27.30
CA LYS A 168 26.70 -17.57 28.48
C LYS A 168 27.43 -18.24 29.65
#